data_AF-A0A535EPI7-F1
#
_entry.id   AF-A0A535EPI7-F1
#
_cell.length_a   1.000
_cell.length_b   1.000
_cell.length_c   1.000
_cell.angle_alpha   90.00
_cell.angle_beta   90.00
_cell.angle_gamma   90.00
#
_symmetry.space_group_name_H-M   'P 1'
#
loop_
_entity.id
_entity.type
_entity.pdbx_description
1 polymer ?
#
loop_
_entity_poly.entity_id
_entity_poly.type
_entity_poly.pdbx_seq_one_letter_code
_entity_poly.pdbx_strand_id
1 'polypeptide(L)'
;MSPRRLLSSAAIAGAIVVAGCMMGGQSVPHVTWNLRQSHTKSDVGWKDSLDATSVSQTVDVTILLPAERTLSMRAVREDFQASGNDLQSVAVLYAPTSNDDGYQQAKDVARSWGLGTAGLDEWHQQVVQSRQHGLPESQVPSYPQMVGTPLGGPSGPTPVATVLNSYDDARPFQLRLEFQWV
;
A
#
# COMPACT_ATOMS: atom_id res chain seq x y z
N MET A 1 59.81 -19.54 56.99
CA MET A 1 60.54 -18.59 56.13
C MET A 1 59.86 -18.60 54.76
N SER A 2 59.26 -17.47 54.37
CA SER A 2 58.84 -17.17 52.98
C SER A 2 60.08 -17.13 52.05
N PRO A 3 59.96 -16.92 50.73
CA PRO A 3 58.97 -17.32 49.71
C PRO A 3 59.68 -17.88 48.43
N ARG A 4 58.94 -18.27 47.39
CA ARG A 4 59.11 -17.74 46.01
C ARG A 4 58.10 -18.35 45.03
N ARG A 5 57.43 -17.44 44.32
CA ARG A 5 56.46 -17.64 43.23
C ARG A 5 57.18 -17.82 41.89
N LEU A 6 56.61 -18.63 41.01
CA LEU A 6 56.61 -18.55 39.53
C LEU A 6 55.31 -19.29 39.10
N LEU A 7 54.19 -18.71 38.64
CA LEU A 7 53.92 -18.00 37.36
C LEU A 7 54.62 -18.73 36.18
N SER A 8 54.01 -19.27 35.13
CA SER A 8 52.72 -19.06 34.45
C SER A 8 52.50 -20.29 33.53
N SER A 9 51.27 -20.73 33.23
CA SER A 9 50.61 -20.36 31.97
C SER A 9 49.15 -20.84 32.03
N ALA A 10 48.21 -19.91 32.12
CA ALA A 10 46.79 -20.21 31.97
C ALA A 10 46.46 -20.23 30.47
N ALA A 11 45.94 -21.36 29.99
CA ALA A 11 45.39 -21.49 28.66
C ALA A 11 44.16 -20.59 28.53
N ILE A 12 44.22 -19.62 27.62
CA ILE A 12 43.08 -18.81 27.21
C ILE A 12 42.20 -19.73 26.33
N ALA A 13 41.18 -20.33 26.94
CA ALA A 13 40.11 -20.98 26.21
C ALA A 13 39.30 -19.89 25.50
N GLY A 14 39.39 -19.85 24.18
CA GLY A 14 38.65 -18.93 23.33
C GLY A 14 37.14 -19.13 23.51
N ALA A 15 36.46 -18.08 23.95
CA ALA A 15 35.02 -17.99 23.81
C ALA A 15 34.71 -17.80 22.31
N ILE A 16 34.26 -18.87 21.67
CA ILE A 16 33.56 -18.77 20.39
C ILE A 16 32.22 -18.10 20.73
N VAL A 17 32.19 -16.77 20.63
CA VAL A 17 30.93 -16.05 20.53
C VAL A 17 30.36 -16.43 19.18
N VAL A 18 29.38 -17.32 19.20
CA VAL A 18 28.45 -17.49 18.08
C VAL A 18 27.77 -16.13 17.94
N ALA A 19 28.33 -15.28 17.09
CA ALA A 19 27.65 -14.13 16.55
C ALA A 19 26.50 -14.69 15.71
N GLY A 20 25.40 -15.04 16.39
CA GLY A 20 24.13 -15.24 15.75
C GLY A 20 23.85 -13.94 15.01
N CYS A 21 23.84 -14.00 13.68
CA CYS A 21 23.27 -12.98 12.84
C CYS A 21 21.80 -12.82 13.27
N MET A 22 21.56 -11.98 14.28
CA MET A 22 20.26 -11.39 14.50
C MET A 22 20.04 -10.46 13.32
N MET A 23 19.57 -11.03 12.21
CA MET A 23 18.86 -10.26 11.19
C MET A 23 17.61 -9.73 11.91
N GLY A 24 17.75 -8.56 12.52
CA GLY A 24 16.63 -7.79 13.05
C GLY A 24 15.72 -7.51 11.87
N GLY A 25 14.67 -8.34 11.73
CA GLY A 25 13.60 -8.10 10.78
C GLY A 25 13.04 -6.72 11.08
N GLN A 26 13.33 -5.77 10.22
CA GLN A 26 12.85 -4.41 10.34
C GLN A 26 11.32 -4.49 10.25
N SER A 27 10.63 -4.27 11.37
CA SER A 27 9.19 -4.37 11.45
C SER A 27 8.57 -3.31 10.53
N VAL A 28 7.68 -3.72 9.63
CA VAL A 28 6.87 -2.80 8.83
C VAL A 28 6.05 -1.93 9.80
N PRO A 29 6.14 -0.59 9.73
CA PRO A 29 5.37 0.28 10.61
C PRO A 29 3.86 0.05 10.43
N HIS A 30 3.12 0.04 11.54
CA HIS A 30 1.66 -0.02 11.52
C HIS A 30 1.07 1.34 11.86
N VAL A 31 0.15 1.83 11.03
CA VAL A 31 -0.56 3.10 11.22
C VAL A 31 -2.07 2.88 11.21
N THR A 32 -2.80 3.70 11.97
CA THR A 32 -4.25 3.72 11.98
C THR A 32 -4.74 5.15 11.80
N TRP A 33 -5.61 5.37 10.81
CA TRP A 33 -6.22 6.66 10.53
C TRP A 33 -7.72 6.59 10.81
N ASN A 34 -8.19 7.45 11.69
CA ASN A 34 -9.61 7.53 12.01
C ASN A 34 -10.26 8.68 11.26
N LEU A 35 -10.87 8.36 10.11
CA LEU A 35 -11.50 9.31 9.21
C LEU A 35 -13.04 9.27 9.30
N ARG A 36 -13.59 8.71 10.39
CA ARG A 36 -15.04 8.55 10.57
C ARG A 36 -15.79 9.87 10.76
N GLN A 37 -15.13 10.85 11.38
CA GLN A 37 -15.74 12.10 11.82
C GLN A 37 -15.04 13.36 11.28
N SER A 38 -13.77 13.23 10.89
CA SER A 38 -12.92 14.32 10.41
C SER A 38 -11.97 13.77 9.34
N HIS A 39 -11.50 14.62 8.43
CA HIS A 39 -10.57 14.27 7.36
C HIS A 39 -9.52 15.38 7.22
N THR A 40 -8.75 15.64 8.26
CA THR A 40 -7.72 16.68 8.28
C THR A 40 -6.32 16.10 8.15
N LYS A 41 -5.34 16.93 7.77
CA LYS A 41 -3.91 16.57 7.77
C LYS A 41 -3.47 15.93 9.10
N SER A 42 -3.98 16.39 10.25
CA SER A 42 -3.66 15.78 11.55
C SER A 42 -4.21 14.37 11.74
N ASP A 43 -5.32 14.01 11.10
CA ASP A 43 -5.95 12.68 11.27
C ASP A 43 -5.13 11.55 10.63
N VAL A 44 -4.24 11.89 9.70
CA VAL A 44 -3.32 10.95 9.04
C VAL A 44 -1.86 11.12 9.47
N GLY A 45 -1.60 11.96 10.48
CA GLY A 45 -0.24 12.22 10.96
C GLY A 45 0.64 12.92 9.91
N TRP A 46 0.04 13.74 9.04
CA TRP A 46 0.71 14.47 7.97
C TRP A 46 1.82 15.36 8.55
N LYS A 47 3.04 15.22 8.02
CA LYS A 47 4.24 15.88 8.58
C LYS A 47 4.72 17.11 7.80
N ASP A 48 4.25 17.27 6.57
CA ASP A 48 4.70 18.32 5.67
C ASP A 48 3.68 19.47 5.56
N SER A 49 4.14 20.67 5.22
CA SER A 49 3.27 21.78 4.85
C SER A 49 2.75 21.64 3.41
N LEU A 50 3.30 20.72 2.61
CA LEU A 50 2.85 20.45 1.24
C LEU A 50 1.39 19.96 1.18
N ASP A 51 0.76 20.23 0.03
CA ASP A 51 -0.61 19.85 -0.28
C ASP A 51 -0.73 18.47 -0.93
N ALA A 52 0.40 17.86 -1.32
CA ALA A 52 0.49 16.48 -1.75
C ALA A 52 1.71 15.81 -1.14
N THR A 53 1.56 14.55 -0.74
CA THR A 53 2.67 13.73 -0.25
C THR A 53 2.45 12.28 -0.69
N SER A 54 3.50 11.71 -1.26
CA SER A 54 3.62 10.26 -1.46
C SER A 54 4.65 9.73 -0.48
N VAL A 55 4.22 8.79 0.37
CA VAL A 55 5.11 8.19 1.36
C VAL A 55 5.84 7.02 0.69
N SER A 56 7.17 7.14 0.56
CA SER A 56 8.00 6.15 -0.14
C SER A 56 8.21 4.83 0.63
N GLN A 57 7.85 4.80 1.92
CA GLN A 57 7.96 3.61 2.75
C GLN A 57 6.70 2.76 2.68
N THR A 58 6.91 1.45 2.74
CA THR A 58 5.85 0.45 2.80
C THR A 58 5.37 0.31 4.25
N VAL A 59 4.05 0.31 4.46
CA VAL A 59 3.42 0.30 5.80
C VAL A 59 2.25 -0.67 5.88
N ASP A 60 1.89 -1.09 7.08
CA ASP A 60 0.61 -1.72 7.38
C ASP A 60 -0.37 -0.63 7.82
N VAL A 61 -1.54 -0.55 7.18
CA VAL A 61 -2.51 0.54 7.41
C VAL A 61 -3.87 -0.01 7.81
N THR A 62 -4.49 0.65 8.78
CA THR A 62 -5.93 0.54 9.06
C THR A 62 -6.59 1.91 8.85
N ILE A 63 -7.56 2.00 7.95
CA ILE A 63 -8.35 3.22 7.71
C ILE A 63 -9.76 2.98 8.22
N LEU A 64 -10.18 3.76 9.21
CA LEU A 64 -11.54 3.76 9.72
C LEU A 64 -12.33 4.86 9.00
N LEU A 65 -13.42 4.48 8.34
CA LEU A 65 -14.17 5.35 7.43
C LEU A 65 -15.63 5.49 7.91
N PRO A 66 -16.36 6.53 7.42
CA PRO A 66 -17.78 6.68 7.69
C PRO A 66 -18.60 5.41 7.38
N ALA A 67 -19.80 5.31 7.97
CA ALA A 67 -20.67 4.13 7.90
C ALA A 67 -20.01 2.83 8.42
N GLU A 68 -19.16 2.94 9.46
CA GLU A 68 -18.45 1.82 10.10
C GLU A 68 -17.58 0.99 9.13
N ARG A 69 -17.21 1.56 7.99
CA ARG A 69 -16.35 0.91 7.00
C ARG A 69 -14.91 0.92 7.50
N THR A 70 -14.20 -0.17 7.25
CA THR A 70 -12.79 -0.32 7.62
C THR A 70 -12.02 -0.91 6.46
N LEU A 71 -10.88 -0.30 6.13
CA LEU A 71 -9.88 -0.89 5.25
C LEU A 71 -8.68 -1.31 6.10
N SER A 72 -8.23 -2.55 5.97
CA SER A 72 -7.00 -3.03 6.61
C SER A 72 -6.11 -3.66 5.56
N MET A 73 -4.90 -3.14 5.41
CA MET A 73 -3.95 -3.59 4.41
C MET A 73 -2.55 -3.72 5.02
N ARG A 74 -1.75 -4.57 4.39
CA ARG A 74 -0.36 -4.79 4.76
C ARG A 74 0.56 -4.40 3.62
N ALA A 75 1.71 -3.87 3.99
CA ALA A 75 2.78 -3.53 3.08
C ALA A 75 2.32 -2.74 1.83
N VAL A 76 1.62 -1.62 2.05
CA VAL A 76 1.17 -0.71 0.98
C VAL A 76 1.99 0.57 0.93
N ARG A 77 1.92 1.25 -0.22
CA ARG A 77 2.34 2.66 -0.34
C ARG A 77 1.13 3.57 -0.16
N GLU A 78 1.37 4.73 0.43
CA GLU A 78 0.34 5.72 0.78
C GLU A 78 0.50 6.97 -0.08
N ASP A 79 -0.60 7.46 -0.62
CA ASP A 79 -0.68 8.73 -1.36
C ASP A 79 -1.77 9.59 -0.75
N PHE A 80 -1.46 10.85 -0.47
CA PHE A 80 -2.42 11.79 0.08
C PHE A 80 -2.47 13.09 -0.71
N GLN A 81 -3.67 13.67 -0.79
CA GLN A 81 -3.90 15.01 -1.33
C GLN A 81 -4.72 15.83 -0.33
N ALA A 82 -4.41 17.11 -0.20
CA ALA A 82 -5.06 18.02 0.72
C ALA A 82 -5.23 19.42 0.11
N SER A 83 -6.19 20.18 0.62
CA SER A 83 -6.37 21.61 0.35
C SER A 83 -6.41 22.34 1.69
N GLY A 84 -5.38 23.15 1.97
CA GLY A 84 -5.23 23.74 3.30
C GLY A 84 -5.05 22.66 4.37
N ASN A 85 -5.97 22.60 5.34
CA ASN A 85 -5.94 21.59 6.41
C ASN A 85 -6.74 20.32 6.09
N ASP A 86 -7.60 20.36 5.07
CA ASP A 86 -8.56 19.30 4.78
C ASP A 86 -8.01 18.34 3.72
N LEU A 87 -8.11 17.04 3.99
CA LEU A 87 -7.76 15.98 3.06
C LEU A 87 -8.77 15.96 1.91
N GLN A 88 -8.27 16.04 0.68
CA GLN A 88 -9.06 15.82 -0.52
C GLN A 88 -9.12 14.33 -0.86
N SER A 89 -8.02 13.61 -0.61
CA SER A 89 -8.02 12.17 -0.77
C SER A 89 -6.97 11.45 0.06
N VAL A 90 -7.28 10.18 0.34
CA VAL A 90 -6.37 9.19 0.91
C VAL A 90 -6.38 7.97 0.01
N ALA A 91 -5.20 7.55 -0.46
CA ALA A 91 -5.05 6.39 -1.32
C ALA A 91 -4.01 5.41 -0.81
N VAL A 92 -4.26 4.14 -1.10
CA VAL A 92 -3.33 3.04 -0.91
C VAL A 92 -3.07 2.37 -2.25
N LEU A 93 -1.81 2.03 -2.48
CA LEU A 93 -1.40 1.33 -3.69
C LEU A 93 -1.07 -0.12 -3.33
N TYR A 94 -1.74 -1.03 -4.03
CA TYR A 94 -1.44 -2.46 -3.97
C TYR A 94 -0.07 -2.72 -4.64
N ALA A 95 0.54 -3.84 -4.26
CA ALA A 95 1.75 -4.30 -4.93
C ALA A 95 1.48 -4.57 -6.42
N PRO A 96 2.44 -4.29 -7.31
CA PRO A 96 2.32 -4.64 -8.73
C PRO A 96 2.09 -6.14 -8.95
N THR A 97 1.26 -6.48 -9.92
CA THR A 97 0.88 -7.87 -10.27
C THR A 97 0.81 -8.08 -11.79
N SER A 98 0.54 -9.31 -12.23
CA SER A 98 0.17 -9.59 -13.62
C SER A 98 -1.18 -8.94 -13.97
N ASN A 99 -1.49 -8.76 -15.26
CA ASN A 99 -2.78 -8.20 -15.67
C ASN A 99 -3.98 -9.08 -15.24
N ASP A 100 -3.83 -10.40 -15.26
CA ASP A 100 -4.92 -11.33 -14.91
C ASP A 100 -5.15 -11.39 -13.39
N ASP A 101 -4.08 -11.48 -12.59
CA ASP A 101 -4.18 -11.44 -11.12
C ASP A 101 -4.67 -10.07 -10.64
N GLY A 102 -4.17 -9.01 -11.28
CA GLY A 102 -4.58 -7.64 -11.04
C GLY A 102 -6.06 -7.40 -11.33
N TYR A 103 -6.57 -7.93 -12.45
CA TYR A 103 -7.99 -7.90 -12.76
C TYR A 103 -8.83 -8.56 -11.67
N GLN A 104 -8.46 -9.76 -11.21
CA GLN A 104 -9.19 -10.43 -10.14
C GLN A 104 -9.12 -9.65 -8.82
N GLN A 105 -7.95 -9.13 -8.46
CA GLN A 105 -7.79 -8.25 -7.29
C GLN A 105 -8.69 -7.02 -7.38
N ALA A 106 -8.76 -6.37 -8.54
CA ALA A 106 -9.62 -5.23 -8.77
C ALA A 106 -11.11 -5.59 -8.70
N LYS A 107 -11.53 -6.76 -9.21
CA LYS A 107 -12.90 -7.26 -9.06
C LYS A 107 -13.28 -7.52 -7.61
N ASP A 108 -12.35 -8.05 -6.81
CA ASP A 108 -12.58 -8.30 -5.39
C ASP A 108 -12.69 -6.99 -4.60
N VAL A 109 -11.81 -6.02 -4.89
CA VAL A 109 -11.92 -4.66 -4.34
C VAL A 109 -13.24 -4.03 -4.75
N ALA A 110 -13.61 -4.07 -6.03
CA ALA A 110 -14.86 -3.53 -6.53
C ALA A 110 -16.07 -4.17 -5.85
N ARG A 111 -16.10 -5.50 -5.68
CA ARG A 111 -17.17 -6.19 -4.96
C ARG A 111 -17.26 -5.76 -3.51
N SER A 112 -16.12 -5.68 -2.81
CA SER A 112 -16.10 -5.30 -1.39
C SER A 112 -16.57 -3.86 -1.15
N TRP A 113 -16.31 -2.95 -2.09
CA TRP A 113 -16.64 -1.52 -1.98
C TRP A 113 -17.86 -1.10 -2.80
N GLY A 114 -18.51 -2.02 -3.52
CA GLY A 114 -19.67 -1.71 -4.36
C GLY A 114 -19.34 -0.81 -5.55
N LEU A 115 -18.18 -0.98 -6.17
CA LEU A 115 -17.70 -0.17 -7.30
C LEU A 115 -18.21 -0.74 -8.64
N GLY A 116 -18.52 0.13 -9.59
CA GLY A 116 -18.88 -0.30 -10.95
C GLY A 116 -17.68 -0.81 -11.74
N THR A 117 -17.79 -1.98 -12.39
CA THR A 117 -16.66 -2.66 -13.07
C THR A 117 -16.67 -2.61 -14.59
N ALA A 118 -17.65 -1.95 -15.21
CA ALA A 118 -17.81 -2.02 -16.67
C ALA A 118 -16.54 -1.67 -17.45
N GLY A 119 -15.87 -0.56 -17.10
CA GLY A 119 -14.61 -0.16 -17.74
C GLY A 119 -13.44 -1.09 -17.44
N LEU A 120 -13.40 -1.71 -16.26
CA LEU A 120 -12.39 -2.73 -15.92
C LEU A 120 -12.59 -3.98 -16.77
N ASP A 121 -13.83 -4.44 -16.92
CA ASP A 121 -14.18 -5.64 -17.69
C ASP A 121 -13.87 -5.44 -19.19
N GLU A 122 -14.18 -4.25 -19.73
CA GLU A 122 -13.82 -3.88 -21.10
C GLU A 122 -12.30 -3.83 -21.31
N TRP A 123 -11.56 -3.21 -20.39
CA TRP A 123 -10.10 -3.17 -20.44
C TRP A 123 -9.48 -4.59 -20.43
N HIS A 124 -9.95 -5.47 -19.54
CA HIS A 124 -9.42 -6.84 -19.46
C HIS A 124 -9.70 -7.62 -20.73
N GLN A 125 -10.87 -7.43 -21.34
CA GLN A 125 -11.18 -8.01 -22.64
C GLN A 125 -10.21 -7.53 -23.74
N GLN A 126 -9.83 -6.26 -23.75
CA GLN A 126 -8.83 -5.74 -24.69
C GLN A 126 -7.43 -6.36 -24.46
N VAL A 127 -7.03 -6.55 -23.19
CA VAL A 127 -5.78 -7.26 -22.84
C VAL A 127 -5.80 -8.69 -23.37
N VAL A 128 -6.89 -9.43 -23.13
CA VAL A 128 -7.06 -10.81 -23.62
C VAL A 128 -7.02 -10.87 -25.15
N GLN A 129 -7.67 -9.93 -25.83
CA GLN A 129 -7.63 -9.84 -27.30
C GLN A 129 -6.22 -9.54 -27.82
N SER A 130 -5.52 -8.57 -27.21
CA SER A 130 -4.13 -8.25 -27.57
C SER A 130 -3.23 -9.50 -27.49
N ARG A 131 -3.33 -10.24 -26.39
CA ARG A 131 -2.63 -11.52 -26.18
C ARG A 131 -2.97 -12.55 -27.26
N GLN A 132 -4.25 -12.73 -27.58
CA GLN A 132 -4.70 -13.67 -28.60
C GLN A 132 -4.18 -13.33 -30.01
N HIS A 133 -3.93 -12.06 -30.29
CA HIS A 133 -3.36 -11.59 -31.55
C HIS A 133 -1.82 -11.51 -31.55
N GLY A 134 -1.16 -11.95 -30.47
CA GLY A 134 0.30 -11.92 -30.34
C GLY A 134 0.87 -10.51 -30.20
N LEU A 135 0.05 -9.54 -29.79
CA LEU A 135 0.45 -8.16 -29.55
C LEU A 135 0.89 -8.00 -28.08
N PRO A 136 1.86 -7.10 -27.81
CA PRO A 136 2.25 -6.78 -26.43
C PRO A 136 1.07 -6.21 -25.63
N GLU A 137 0.82 -6.76 -24.44
CA GLU A 137 -0.23 -6.28 -23.53
C GLU A 137 0.01 -4.83 -23.07
N SER A 138 1.28 -4.38 -23.07
CA SER A 138 1.67 -3.01 -22.75
C SER A 138 1.12 -1.95 -23.72
N GLN A 139 0.58 -2.36 -24.88
CA GLN A 139 -0.10 -1.47 -25.82
C GLN A 139 -1.52 -1.11 -25.40
N VAL A 140 -2.11 -1.82 -24.42
CA VAL A 140 -3.45 -1.52 -23.89
C VAL A 140 -3.33 -0.46 -22.79
N PRO A 141 -3.82 0.77 -23.00
CA PRO A 141 -3.73 1.82 -21.99
C PRO A 141 -4.41 1.41 -20.68
N SER A 142 -3.73 1.63 -19.56
CA SER A 142 -4.17 1.20 -18.23
C SER A 142 -4.60 2.39 -17.39
N TYR A 143 -5.87 2.78 -17.54
CA TYR A 143 -6.55 3.79 -16.71
C TYR A 143 -8.03 3.50 -16.39
N PRO A 144 -8.56 2.26 -16.43
CA PRO A 144 -9.95 2.05 -16.03
C PRO A 144 -10.15 2.45 -14.57
N GLN A 145 -11.20 3.24 -14.35
CA GLN A 145 -11.61 3.74 -13.05
C GLN A 145 -12.93 3.07 -12.64
N MET A 146 -12.99 2.63 -11.40
CA MET A 146 -14.16 2.04 -10.77
C MET A 146 -14.60 2.95 -9.63
N VAL A 147 -15.80 3.50 -9.72
CA VAL A 147 -16.32 4.50 -8.78
C VAL A 147 -17.50 3.90 -8.01
N GLY A 148 -17.53 4.12 -6.70
CA GLY A 148 -18.63 3.72 -5.83
C GLY A 148 -19.52 4.90 -5.43
N THR A 149 -20.38 4.68 -4.45
CA THR A 149 -21.19 5.73 -3.83
C THR A 149 -20.49 6.34 -2.60
N PRO A 150 -20.69 7.63 -2.30
CA PRO A 150 -20.19 8.25 -1.08
C PRO A 150 -20.54 7.47 0.20
N LEU A 151 -19.55 7.25 1.08
CA LEU A 151 -19.71 6.50 2.32
C LEU A 151 -20.34 7.38 3.41
N GLY A 152 -21.43 6.95 4.03
CA GLY A 152 -22.05 7.69 5.14
C GLY A 152 -22.87 8.92 4.74
N GLY A 153 -23.11 9.13 3.44
CA GLY A 153 -23.93 10.21 2.90
C GLY A 153 -23.19 11.07 1.88
N PRO A 154 -23.85 12.08 1.28
CA PRO A 154 -23.30 12.88 0.18
C PRO A 154 -22.00 13.63 0.50
N SER A 155 -21.73 13.91 1.76
CA SER A 155 -20.53 14.62 2.24
C SER A 155 -19.40 13.68 2.69
N GLY A 156 -19.60 12.37 2.62
CA GLY A 156 -18.56 11.40 2.92
C GLY A 156 -17.69 11.05 1.71
N PRO A 157 -16.59 10.30 1.92
CA PRO A 157 -15.67 10.01 0.84
C PRO A 157 -16.29 9.06 -0.19
N THR A 158 -16.01 9.31 -1.45
CA THR A 158 -16.30 8.40 -2.55
C THR A 158 -15.14 7.41 -2.70
N PRO A 159 -15.37 6.09 -2.60
CA PRO A 159 -14.35 5.10 -2.90
C PRO A 159 -14.15 5.00 -4.41
N VAL A 160 -12.89 5.03 -4.82
CA VAL A 160 -12.45 5.00 -6.22
C VAL A 160 -11.30 4.01 -6.33
N ALA A 161 -11.41 3.04 -7.23
CA ALA A 161 -10.29 2.17 -7.57
C ALA A 161 -9.84 2.45 -9.00
N THR A 162 -8.54 2.69 -9.19
CA THR A 162 -7.94 3.02 -10.48
C THR A 162 -6.85 2.02 -10.81
N VAL A 163 -6.92 1.45 -12.01
CA VAL A 163 -5.81 0.64 -12.54
C VAL A 163 -4.77 1.57 -13.13
N LEU A 164 -3.52 1.34 -12.77
CA LEU A 164 -2.34 2.10 -13.18
C LEU A 164 -1.34 1.15 -13.85
N ASN A 165 -0.45 1.72 -14.65
CA ASN A 165 0.75 1.04 -15.08
C ASN A 165 1.80 1.10 -13.96
N SER A 166 2.36 -0.06 -13.58
CA SER A 166 3.37 -0.15 -12.53
C SER A 166 4.79 0.22 -12.98
N TYR A 167 5.03 0.30 -14.30
CA TYR A 167 6.34 0.41 -14.95
C TYR A 167 7.29 -0.78 -14.70
N ASP A 168 6.76 -1.90 -14.19
CA ASP A 168 7.45 -3.19 -14.11
C ASP A 168 6.89 -4.11 -15.21
N ASP A 169 7.68 -4.37 -16.25
CA ASP A 169 7.26 -5.19 -17.41
C ASP A 169 6.82 -6.61 -17.01
N ALA A 170 7.35 -7.16 -15.92
CA ALA A 170 6.95 -8.48 -15.43
C ALA A 170 5.65 -8.44 -14.61
N ARG A 171 5.29 -7.26 -14.09
CA ARG A 171 4.11 -7.03 -13.24
C ARG A 171 3.45 -5.70 -13.60
N PRO A 172 2.92 -5.55 -14.83
CA PRO A 172 2.54 -4.25 -15.39
C PRO A 172 1.33 -3.60 -14.71
N PHE A 173 0.57 -4.37 -13.94
CA PHE A 173 -0.66 -3.92 -13.30
C PHE A 173 -0.40 -3.38 -11.91
N GLN A 174 -0.90 -2.20 -11.60
CA GLN A 174 -0.99 -1.71 -10.23
C GLN A 174 -2.37 -1.16 -9.91
N LEU A 175 -2.97 -1.59 -8.79
CA LEU A 175 -4.23 -1.05 -8.31
C LEU A 175 -4.00 0.05 -7.28
N ARG A 176 -4.69 1.18 -7.44
CA ARG A 176 -4.82 2.24 -6.44
C ARG A 176 -6.25 2.26 -5.93
N LEU A 177 -6.46 2.13 -4.62
CA LEU A 177 -7.74 2.36 -3.97
C LEU A 177 -7.66 3.70 -3.23
N GLU A 178 -8.57 4.61 -3.53
CA GLU A 178 -8.62 5.98 -3.04
C GLU A 178 -9.98 6.29 -2.45
N PHE A 179 -10.00 7.12 -1.41
CA PHE A 179 -11.19 7.71 -0.80
C PHE A 179 -11.13 9.22 -1.02
N GLN A 180 -12.09 9.77 -1.77
CA GLN A 180 -12.09 11.17 -2.22
C GLN A 180 -13.22 11.97 -1.56
N TRP A 181 -12.89 13.09 -0.92
CA TRP A 181 -13.84 14.07 -0.40
C TRP A 181 -13.95 15.22 -1.41
N VAL A 182 -14.90 15.10 -2.35
CA VAL A 182 -15.19 16.07 -3.42
C VAL A 182 -16.53 16.76 -3.24
#